data_AF-A0A7X9YH42-F1
#
_entry.id   AF-A0A7X9YH42-F1
#
_cell.length_a   1.000
_cell.length_b   1.000
_cell.length_c   1.000
_cell.angle_alpha   90.00
_cell.angle_beta   90.00
_cell.angle_gamma   90.00
#
_symmetry.space_group_name_H-M   'P 1'
#
loop_
_entity.id
_entity.type
_entity.pdbx_description
1 polymer ?
#
loop_
_entity_poly.entity_id
_entity_poly.type
_entity_poly.pdbx_seq_one_letter_code
_entity_poly.pdbx_strand_id
1 'polypeptide(L)'
;MARVTVEDAVDAVGNRFDLILVAARRARQIAVGGKTPLVDPENDKPTVVALREIELGLVDSSSMDLIDREEQQHQEAAELAAVAAIVGGNQ
;
A
#
# COMPACT_ATOMS: atom_id res chain seq x y z
N MET A 1 9.06 15.22 -9.59
CA MET A 1 9.62 15.40 -10.95
C MET A 1 8.57 15.01 -12.00
N ALA A 2 8.73 15.39 -13.28
CA ALA A 2 7.83 14.93 -14.34
C ALA A 2 8.38 13.64 -14.96
N ARG A 3 7.71 12.53 -14.70
CA ARG A 3 7.98 11.25 -15.37
C ARG A 3 7.40 11.30 -16.79
N VAL A 4 8.17 10.88 -17.79
CA VAL A 4 7.78 10.99 -19.21
C VAL A 4 7.03 9.74 -19.69
N THR A 5 7.45 8.54 -19.28
CA THR A 5 6.81 7.27 -19.70
C THR A 5 6.55 6.33 -18.51
N VAL A 6 5.66 5.36 -18.72
CA VAL A 6 5.28 4.32 -17.74
C VAL A 6 5.51 2.92 -18.29
N GLU A 7 6.34 2.79 -19.33
CA GLU A 7 6.55 1.54 -20.06
C GLU A 7 7.10 0.44 -19.15
N ASP A 8 8.12 0.76 -18.34
CA ASP A 8 8.72 -0.19 -17.40
C ASP A 8 7.70 -0.73 -16.39
N ALA A 9 6.83 0.14 -15.86
CA ALA A 9 5.76 -0.28 -14.96
C ALA A 9 4.68 -1.13 -15.64
N VAL A 10 4.40 -0.86 -16.93
CA VAL A 10 3.48 -1.68 -17.72
C VAL A 10 4.08 -3.07 -17.98
N ASP A 11 5.37 -3.15 -18.26
CA ASP A 11 6.06 -4.43 -18.49
C ASP A 11 6.15 -5.27 -17.21
N ALA A 12 6.27 -4.62 -16.04
CA ALA A 12 6.26 -5.29 -14.74
C ALA A 12 4.90 -5.94 -14.40
N VAL A 13 3.77 -5.30 -14.77
CA VAL A 13 2.41 -5.78 -14.45
C VAL A 13 1.78 -6.60 -15.60
N GLY A 14 2.14 -6.30 -16.85
CA GLY A 14 1.59 -6.92 -18.06
C GLY A 14 0.22 -6.39 -18.51
N ASN A 15 -0.50 -5.65 -17.65
CA ASN A 15 -1.79 -5.03 -17.96
C ASN A 15 -1.86 -3.57 -17.49
N ARG A 16 -2.21 -2.67 -18.41
CA ARG A 16 -2.28 -1.22 -18.16
C ARG A 16 -3.39 -0.83 -17.19
N PHE A 17 -4.53 -1.51 -17.22
CA PHE A 17 -5.64 -1.22 -16.30
C PHE A 17 -5.31 -1.66 -14.88
N ASP A 18 -4.71 -2.83 -14.74
CA ASP A 18 -4.29 -3.36 -13.44
C ASP A 18 -3.17 -2.50 -12.85
N LEU A 19 -2.23 -2.05 -13.68
CA LEU A 19 -1.22 -1.06 -13.29
C LEU A 19 -1.86 0.19 -12.68
N ILE A 20 -2.86 0.78 -13.37
CA ILE A 20 -3.54 1.98 -12.88
C ILE A 20 -4.21 1.70 -11.53
N LEU A 21 -4.86 0.55 -11.38
CA LEU A 21 -5.58 0.18 -10.17
C LEU A 21 -4.63 -0.01 -8.98
N VAL A 22 -3.54 -0.76 -9.18
CA VAL A 22 -2.51 -1.03 -8.17
C VAL A 22 -1.77 0.25 -7.79
N ALA A 23 -1.31 1.03 -8.77
CA ALA A 23 -0.61 2.28 -8.52
C ALA A 23 -1.50 3.31 -7.79
N ALA A 24 -2.78 3.42 -8.15
CA ALA A 24 -3.71 4.32 -7.47
C ALA A 24 -3.99 3.88 -6.02
N ARG A 25 -4.16 2.57 -5.78
CA ARG A 25 -4.32 2.03 -4.42
C ARG A 25 -3.08 2.31 -3.57
N ARG A 26 -1.89 2.01 -4.09
CA ARG A 26 -0.62 2.23 -3.38
C ARG A 26 -0.35 3.71 -3.13
N ALA A 27 -0.59 4.58 -4.10
CA ALA A 27 -0.43 6.02 -3.93
C ALA A 27 -1.34 6.58 -2.82
N ARG A 28 -2.57 6.05 -2.66
CA ARG A 28 -3.47 6.41 -1.55
C ARG A 28 -2.96 5.92 -0.19
N GLN A 29 -2.39 4.73 -0.11
CA GLN A 29 -1.77 4.23 1.11
C GLN A 29 -0.64 5.15 1.59
N ILE A 30 0.19 5.64 0.67
CA ILE A 30 1.27 6.59 0.99
C ILE A 30 0.70 7.97 1.35
N ALA A 31 -0.23 8.50 0.55
CA ALA A 31 -0.71 9.87 0.70
C ALA A 31 -1.65 10.08 1.92
N VAL A 32 -2.50 9.09 2.21
CA VAL A 32 -3.57 9.20 3.22
C VAL A 32 -3.40 8.16 4.32
N GLY A 33 -3.04 6.92 3.95
CA GLY A 33 -2.86 5.83 4.90
C GLY A 33 -1.59 5.92 5.74
N GLY A 34 -0.72 6.91 5.50
CA GLY A 34 0.52 7.11 6.26
C GLY A 34 1.55 5.99 6.10
N LYS A 35 1.39 5.14 5.08
CA LYS A 35 2.33 4.04 4.83
C LYS A 35 3.66 4.59 4.32
N THR A 36 4.75 4.04 4.84
CA THR A 36 6.09 4.42 4.43
C THR A 36 6.35 3.93 3.00
N PRO A 37 6.86 4.81 2.12
CA PRO A 37 7.43 4.40 0.84
C PRO A 37 8.55 3.38 1.00
N LEU A 38 8.62 2.41 0.11
CA LEU A 38 9.69 1.39 0.04
C LEU A 38 10.90 1.89 -0.75
N VAL A 39 10.74 3.02 -1.45
CA VAL A 39 11.79 3.72 -2.19
C VAL A 39 11.90 5.15 -1.68
N ASP A 40 13.09 5.77 -1.82
CA ASP A 40 13.28 7.18 -1.49
C ASP A 40 12.36 8.05 -2.37
N PRO A 41 11.49 8.89 -1.78
CA PRO A 41 10.60 9.75 -2.54
C PRO A 41 11.33 10.74 -3.44
N GLU A 42 12.56 11.17 -3.15
CA GLU A 42 13.31 12.14 -3.97
C GLU A 42 12.48 13.39 -4.39
N ASN A 43 11.53 13.83 -3.56
CA ASN A 43 10.52 14.88 -3.83
C ASN A 43 9.46 14.56 -4.90
N ASP A 44 9.25 13.29 -5.21
CA ASP A 44 8.18 12.84 -6.08
C ASP A 44 6.83 12.77 -5.36
N LYS A 45 5.76 12.95 -6.14
CA LYS A 45 4.39 12.74 -5.66
C LYS A 45 4.18 11.25 -5.38
N PRO A 46 3.29 10.89 -4.44
CA PRO A 46 2.99 9.49 -4.10
C PRO A 46 2.65 8.59 -5.31
N THR A 47 2.05 9.16 -6.36
CA THR A 47 1.76 8.43 -7.60
C THR A 47 3.01 7.99 -8.35
N VAL A 48 4.05 8.81 -8.38
CA VAL A 48 5.31 8.49 -9.06
C VAL A 48 6.14 7.52 -8.21
N VAL A 49 6.11 7.70 -6.89
CA VAL A 49 6.73 6.77 -5.93
C VAL A 49 6.12 5.36 -6.08
N ALA A 50 4.79 5.25 -6.13
CA ALA A 50 4.12 3.97 -6.33
C ALA A 50 4.52 3.27 -7.64
N LEU A 51 4.66 4.03 -8.74
CA LEU A 51 5.13 3.45 -10.02
C LEU A 51 6.57 2.93 -9.92
N ARG A 52 7.46 3.64 -9.22
CA ARG A 52 8.84 3.17 -8.97
C ARG A 52 8.89 1.91 -8.11
N GLU A 53 8.01 1.81 -7.11
CA GLU A 53 7.89 0.59 -6.30
C GLU A 53 7.43 -0.62 -7.13
N ILE A 54 6.51 -0.40 -8.08
CA ILE A 54 6.01 -1.45 -8.99
C ILE A 54 7.11 -1.89 -9.97
N GLU A 55 7.89 -0.97 -10.51
CA GLU A 55 9.00 -1.25 -11.43
C GLU A 55 10.12 -2.08 -10.80
N LEU A 56 10.36 -1.86 -9.51
CA LEU A 56 11.32 -2.66 -8.74
C LEU A 56 10.72 -3.99 -8.24
N GLY A 57 9.45 -4.28 -8.55
CA GLY A 57 8.76 -5.49 -8.10
C GLY A 57 8.53 -5.54 -6.58
N LEU A 58 8.56 -4.39 -5.90
CA LEU A 58 8.32 -4.29 -4.46
C LEU A 58 6.82 -4.28 -4.14
N VAL A 59 6.01 -3.82 -5.10
CA VAL A 59 4.56 -3.72 -4.98
C VAL A 59 3.91 -4.36 -6.20
N ASP A 60 2.97 -5.26 -5.96
CA ASP A 60 2.07 -5.83 -6.95
C ASP A 60 0.66 -5.98 -6.34
N SER A 61 -0.31 -6.49 -7.10
CA SER A 61 -1.67 -6.68 -6.58
C SER A 61 -1.73 -7.69 -5.42
N SER A 62 -0.89 -8.72 -5.45
CA SER A 62 -0.89 -9.79 -4.45
C SER A 62 -0.29 -9.31 -3.14
N SER A 63 0.84 -8.59 -3.18
CA SER A 63 1.50 -8.03 -2.00
C SER A 63 0.59 -7.01 -1.32
N MET A 64 -0.13 -6.20 -2.11
CA MET A 64 -1.13 -5.26 -1.60
C MET A 64 -2.28 -5.97 -0.88
N ASP A 65 -2.77 -7.09 -1.42
CA ASP A 65 -3.83 -7.88 -0.77
C ASP A 65 -3.37 -8.56 0.51
N LEU A 66 -2.11 -8.99 0.59
CA LEU A 66 -1.53 -9.54 1.80
C LEU A 66 -1.42 -8.47 2.89
N ILE A 67 -0.89 -7.29 2.55
CA ILE A 67 -0.75 -6.15 3.46
C ILE A 67 -2.12 -5.77 4.06
N ASP A 68 -3.15 -5.61 3.23
CA ASP A 68 -4.48 -5.22 3.72
C ASP A 68 -5.09 -6.29 4.65
N ARG A 69 -4.85 -7.58 4.39
CA ARG A 69 -5.30 -8.67 5.27
C ARG A 69 -4.58 -8.67 6.61
N GLU A 70 -3.26 -8.51 6.61
CA GLU A 70 -2.46 -8.43 7.83
C GLU A 70 -2.88 -7.24 8.69
N GLU A 71 -3.15 -6.09 8.08
CA GLU A 71 -3.65 -4.91 8.75
C GLU A 71 -5.03 -5.13 9.37
N GLN A 72 -5.94 -5.75 8.62
CA GLN A 72 -7.26 -6.09 9.13
C GLN A 72 -7.17 -7.04 10.34
N GLN A 73 -6.34 -8.07 10.25
CA GLN A 73 -6.12 -9.01 11.37
C GLN A 73 -5.53 -8.31 12.60
N HIS A 74 -4.54 -7.43 12.40
CA HIS A 74 -3.95 -6.65 13.49
C HIS A 74 -4.98 -5.74 14.16
N GLN A 75 -5.84 -5.10 13.36
CA GLN A 75 -6.89 -4.24 13.86
C GLN A 75 -7.94 -5.03 14.64
N GLU A 76 -8.42 -6.15 14.10
CA GLU A 76 -9.38 -7.04 14.76
C GLU A 76 -8.83 -7.59 16.09
N ALA A 77 -7.55 -7.98 16.12
CA ALA A 77 -6.89 -8.46 17.34
C ALA A 77 -6.77 -7.35 18.40
N ALA A 78 -6.42 -6.13 17.99
CA ALA A 78 -6.33 -4.98 18.88
C ALA A 78 -7.71 -4.58 19.45
N GLU A 79 -8.75 -4.58 18.61
CA GLU A 79 -10.13 -4.32 19.03
C GLU A 79 -10.61 -5.38 20.03
N LEU A 80 -10.38 -6.67 19.74
CA LEU A 80 -10.76 -7.76 20.64
C LEU A 80 -10.06 -7.65 22.00
N ALA A 81 -8.76 -7.32 22.02
CA ALA A 81 -8.01 -7.11 23.25
C ALA A 81 -8.55 -5.92 24.07
N ALA A 82 -8.90 -4.82 23.40
CA ALA A 82 -9.50 -3.66 24.06
C ALA A 82 -10.87 -3.98 24.67
N VAL A 83 -11.74 -4.70 23.95
CA VAL A 83 -13.05 -5.13 24.46
C VAL A 83 -12.90 -6.06 25.66
N ALA A 84 -11.97 -7.02 25.61
CA ALA A 84 -11.69 -7.93 26.72
C ALA A 84 -11.24 -7.19 27.99
N ALA A 85 -10.39 -6.17 27.85
CA ALA A 85 -9.95 -5.35 28.97
C ALA A 85 -11.10 -4.56 29.63
N ILE A 86 -12.06 -4.06 28.84
CA ILE A 86 -13.23 -3.35 29.35
C ILE A 86 -14.16 -4.29 30.12
N VAL A 87 -14.41 -5.49 29.60
CA VAL A 87 -15.33 -6.47 30.24
C VAL A 87 -14.71 -7.10 31.49
N GLY A 88 -13.40 -7.33 31.51
CA GLY A 88 -12.69 -7.95 32.63
C GLY A 88 -12.45 -7.05 33.86
N GLY A 89 -12.58 -5.73 33.72
CA GLY A 89 -12.35 -4.77 34.81
C GLY A 89 -13.56 -4.52 35.74
N ASN A 90 -14.69 -5.17 35.50
CA ASN A 90 -15.96 -4.91 36.19
C ASN A 90 -16.44 -6.06 37.10
N GLN A 91 -15.52 -6.93 37.55
CA GLN A 91 -15.74 -7.94 38.59
C GLN A 91 -14.85 -7.70 39.81
#